data_AF-A0A3A4UZN4-F1
#
_entry.id   AF-A0A3A4UZN4-F1
#
_cell.length_a   1.000
_cell.length_b   1.000
_cell.length_c   1.000
_cell.angle_alpha   90.00
_cell.angle_beta   90.00
_cell.angle_gamma   90.00
#
_symmetry.space_group_name_H-M   'P 1'
#
loop_
_entity.id
_entity.type
_entity.pdbx_description
1 polymer ?
#
loop_
_entity_poly.entity_id
_entity_poly.type
_entity_poly.pdbx_seq_one_letter_code
_entity_poly.pdbx_strand_id
1 'polypeptide(L)' 'MVVRKVGTDLDSLKKVTCKNCGSILEYLPKDVKSEVLYSMAEYDGTYCWIKCPDCKEQVTVKGN' A
#
# COMPACT_ATOMS: atom_id res chain seq x y z
N MET A 1 -10.30 25.48 -8.20
CA MET A 1 -10.93 25.14 -6.90
C MET A 1 -9.81 24.90 -5.90
N VAL A 2 -9.74 25.65 -4.80
CA VAL A 2 -8.68 25.51 -3.79
C VAL A 2 -9.14 24.51 -2.73
N VAL A 3 -8.47 23.36 -2.67
CA VAL A 3 -8.67 22.38 -1.60
C VAL A 3 -7.81 22.83 -0.42
N ARG A 4 -8.41 23.01 0.76
CA ARG A 4 -7.68 23.32 2.01
C ARG A 4 -7.61 22.08 2.90
N LYS A 5 -6.43 21.77 3.41
CA LYS A 5 -6.22 20.68 4.38
C LYS A 5 -6.82 21.08 5.72
N VAL A 6 -7.78 20.30 6.22
CA VAL A 6 -8.45 20.49 7.52
C VAL A 6 -7.96 19.52 8.61
N GLY A 7 -7.24 18.46 8.23
CA GLY A 7 -6.73 17.45 9.15
C GLY A 7 -6.19 16.22 8.41
N THR A 8 -5.86 15.17 9.15
CA THR A 8 -5.54 13.84 8.61
C THR A 8 -6.44 12.83 9.31
N ASP A 9 -7.15 12.04 8.52
CA ASP A 9 -7.99 10.97 9.03
C ASP A 9 -7.11 9.81 9.50
N LEU A 10 -7.24 9.44 10.78
CA LEU A 10 -6.48 8.36 11.40
C LEU A 10 -7.15 7.00 11.19
N ASP A 11 -8.45 6.95 10.90
CA ASP A 11 -9.19 5.72 10.63
C ASP A 11 -8.71 5.05 9.32
N SER A 12 -8.34 5.87 8.34
CA SER A 12 -7.77 5.42 7.07
C SER A 12 -6.34 4.87 7.17
N LEU A 13 -5.68 4.96 8.33
CA LEU A 13 -4.33 4.41 8.52
C LEU A 13 -4.40 2.89 8.68
N LYS A 14 -3.78 2.18 7.75
CA LYS A 14 -3.60 0.74 7.83
C LYS A 14 -2.22 0.41 8.39
N LYS A 15 -2.12 -0.73 9.09
CA LYS A 15 -0.85 -1.22 9.63
C LYS A 15 -0.51 -2.56 9.02
N VAL A 16 0.76 -2.76 8.68
CA VAL A 16 1.28 -4.05 8.21
C VAL A 16 2.69 -4.27 8.75
N THR A 17 3.00 -5.49 9.15
CA THR A 17 4.35 -5.86 9.56
C THR A 17 5.15 -6.27 8.34
N CYS A 18 6.33 -5.65 8.14
CA CYS A 18 7.28 -6.09 7.14
C CYS A 18 7.81 -7.48 7.53
N LYS A 19 7.62 -8.48 6.68
CA LYS A 19 8.09 -9.85 6.93
C LYS A 19 9.61 -10.01 6.84
N ASN A 20 10.32 -9.05 6.24
CA ASN A 20 11.77 -9.10 6.10
C ASN A 20 12.47 -8.56 7.36
N CYS A 21 12.22 -7.30 7.73
CA CYS A 21 12.89 -6.67 8.88
C CYS A 21 12.07 -6.68 10.18
N GLY A 22 10.79 -7.09 10.15
CA GLY A 22 9.91 -7.11 11.32
C GLY A 22 9.32 -5.74 11.69
N SER A 23 9.68 -4.66 10.99
CA SER A 23 9.16 -3.32 11.27
C SER A 23 7.66 -3.22 11.02
N ILE A 24 6.95 -2.55 11.92
CA ILE A 24 5.52 -2.23 11.77
C ILE A 24 5.41 -0.96 10.94
N LEU A 25 4.76 -1.07 9.79
CA LEU A 25 4.57 0.00 8.83
C LEU A 25 3.14 0.52 8.93
N GLU A 26 3.01 1.84 9.06
CA GLU A 26 1.72 2.53 8.97
C GLU A 26 1.65 3.20 7.60
N TYR A 27 0.56 2.96 6.87
CA TYR A 27 0.40 3.45 5.51
C TYR A 27 -1.05 3.88 5.25
N LEU A 28 -1.24 4.87 4.38
CA LEU A 28 -2.56 5.23 3.87
C LEU A 28 -2.81 4.49 2.55
N PRO A 29 -4.07 4.27 2.14
CA PRO A 29 -4.39 3.63 0.87
C PRO A 29 -3.76 4.35 -0.34
N LYS A 30 -3.55 5.67 -0.25
CA LYS A 30 -2.86 6.46 -1.29
C LYS A 30 -1.37 6.10 -1.46
N ASP A 31 -0.74 5.52 -0.44
CA ASP A 31 0.67 5.14 -0.46
C ASP A 31 0.87 3.73 -1.03
N VAL A 32 -0.22 2.97 -1.21
CA VAL A 32 -0.22 1.65 -1.83
C VAL A 32 0.00 1.79 -3.33
N LYS A 33 0.98 1.05 -3.85
CA LYS A 33 1.12 0.85 -5.29
C LYS A 33 0.33 -0.36 -5.71
N SER A 34 -0.48 -0.21 -6.76
CA SER A 34 -1.26 -1.28 -7.36
C SER A 34 -0.86 -1.43 -8.82
N GLU A 35 -0.61 -2.67 -9.25
CA GLU A 35 -0.39 -3.03 -10.64
C GLU A 35 -1.36 -4.13 -11.03
N VAL A 36 -2.00 -3.96 -12.18
CA VAL A 36 -2.90 -4.96 -12.73
C VAL A 36 -2.06 -5.97 -13.50
N LEU A 37 -2.15 -7.22 -13.09
CA LEU A 37 -1.50 -8.33 -13.76
C LEU A 37 -2.47 -8.89 -14.81
N TYR A 38 -1.98 -8.99 -16.04
CA TYR A 38 -2.67 -9.65 -17.15
C TYR A 38 -1.89 -10.89 -17.54
N SER A 39 -2.52 -12.05 -17.42
CA SER A 39 -1.98 -13.34 -17.85
C SER A 39 -2.72 -13.78 -19.10
N MET A 40 -2.01 -13.96 -20.22
CA MET A 40 -2.61 -14.44 -21.49
C MET A 40 -3.83 -13.62 -21.96
N ALA A 41 -3.77 -12.30 -21.78
CA ALA A 41 -4.85 -11.35 -22.08
C ALA A 41 -6.12 -11.49 -21.21
N GLU A 42 -6.11 -12.33 -20.18
CA GLU A 42 -7.11 -12.35 -19.11
C GLU A 42 -6.63 -11.56 -17.89
N TYR A 43 -7.58 -10.97 -17.16
CA TYR A 43 -7.31 -10.30 -15.88
C TYR A 43 -6.96 -11.36 -14.82
N ASP A 44 -5.70 -11.32 -14.36
CA ASP A 44 -5.18 -12.28 -13.37
C ASP A 44 -5.39 -11.77 -11.93
N GLY A 45 -5.29 -10.44 -11.76
CA GLY A 45 -5.55 -9.81 -10.48
C GLY A 45 -4.93 -8.43 -10.36
N THR A 46 -5.12 -7.81 -9.20
CA THR A 46 -4.45 -6.56 -8.83
C THR A 46 -3.44 -6.87 -7.73
N TYR A 47 -2.16 -6.69 -8.04
CA TYR A 47 -1.08 -6.83 -7.08
C TYR A 47 -0.87 -5.49 -6.38
N CYS A 48 -1.04 -5.47 -5.06
CA CYS A 48 -0.90 -4.27 -4.24
C CYS A 48 0.29 -4.41 -3.28
N TRP A 49 1.18 -3.42 -3.23
CA TRP A 49 2.34 -3.43 -2.36
C TRP A 49 2.74 -2.04 -1.88
N ILE A 50 3.44 -2.00 -0.75
CA ILE A 50 4.15 -0.82 -0.24
C ILE A 50 5.64 -1.11 -0.15
N LYS A 51 6.49 -0.09 -0.16
CA LYS A 51 7.92 -0.25 0.13
C LYS A 51 8.17 0.01 1.61
N CYS A 52 8.87 -0.92 2.27
CA CYS A 52 9.40 -0.68 3.59
C CYS A 52 10.48 0.43 3.51
N PRO A 53 10.38 1.53 4.27
CA PRO A 53 11.41 2.58 4.26
C PRO A 53 12.73 2.11 4.88
N ASP A 54 12.69 1.07 5.72
CA ASP A 54 13.84 0.56 6.45
C ASP A 54 14.69 -0.39 5.59
N CYS A 55 14.11 -1.52 5.15
CA CYS A 55 14.82 -2.52 4.36
C CYS A 55 14.61 -2.39 2.83
N LYS A 56 13.75 -1.46 2.37
CA LYS A 56 13.38 -1.24 0.95
C LYS A 56 12.66 -2.41 0.27
N GLU A 57 12.36 -3.48 1.01
CA GLU A 57 11.58 -4.63 0.55
C GLU A 57 10.16 -4.20 0.15
N GLN A 58 9.62 -4.86 -0.88
CA GLN A 58 8.22 -4.75 -1.23
C GLN A 58 7.38 -5.62 -0.29
N VAL A 59 6.50 -4.97 0.47
CA VAL A 59 5.56 -5.64 1.36
C VAL A 59 4.21 -5.69 0.66
N THR A 60 3.78 -6.87 0.26
CA THR A 60 2.46 -7.09 -0.34
C THR A 60 1.38 -6.78 0.69
N VAL A 61 0.42 -5.95 0.30
CA VAL A 61 -0.74 -5.61 1.11
C VAL A 61 -2.00 -6.04 0.35
N LYS A 62 -2.96 -6.68 1.02
CA LYS A 62 -4.24 -6.96 0.38
C LYS A 62 -5.01 -5.64 0.24
N GLY A 63 -5.26 -5.24 -1.01
CA GLY A 63 -6.30 -4.25 -1.30
C GLY A 63 -7.63 -4.81 -0.80
N ASN A 64 -8.35 -4.00 -0.03
CA ASN A 64 -9.66 -4.38 0.50
C ASN A 64 -10.75 -3.92 -0.45
#